data_AF-A0A6L5F168-F1
#
_entry.id   AF-A0A6L5F168-F1
#
_cell.length_a   1.000
_cell.length_b   1.000
_cell.length_c   1.000
_cell.angle_alpha   90.00
_cell.angle_beta   90.00
_cell.angle_gamma   90.00
#
_symmetry.space_group_name_H-M   'P 1'
#
loop_
_entity.id
_entity.type
_entity.pdbx_description
1 polymer ?
#
loop_
_entity_poly.entity_id
_entity_poly.type
_entity_poly.pdbx_seq_one_letter_code
_entity_poly.pdbx_strand_id
1 'polypeptide(L)'
;MRADGHGVESICAALREQGCQVAPRTYRAWLRTPASDRAVTDAAIVNVLRALTSGGPGGRPRPEVMYGRRKMTAWLRRHGLPGVSKHTVDRLMRQEGMRGLVRGRRTRTTVPAKHGGVRAGDLLNRDFAAPHPN
;
A
#
# COMPACT_ATOMS: atom_id res chain seq x y z
N MET A 1 -0.25 32.05 7.75
CA MET A 1 -1.61 31.53 7.43
C MET A 1 -2.73 32.36 8.05
N ARG A 2 -2.99 32.30 9.36
CA ARG A 2 -3.92 33.27 10.01
C ARG A 2 -3.38 34.70 9.99
N ALA A 3 -2.06 34.83 10.10
CA ALA A 3 -1.33 36.09 9.94
C ALA A 3 -1.46 36.70 8.53
N ASP A 4 -1.81 35.87 7.53
CA ASP A 4 -2.03 36.32 6.14
C ASP A 4 -3.53 36.58 5.88
N GLY A 5 -4.37 36.58 6.92
CA GLY A 5 -5.81 36.85 6.82
C GLY A 5 -6.68 35.67 6.36
N HIS A 6 -6.11 34.48 6.14
CA HIS A 6 -6.88 33.33 5.65
C HIS A 6 -7.45 32.48 6.80
N GLY A 7 -8.78 32.43 6.87
CA GLY A 7 -9.53 31.53 7.73
C GLY A 7 -9.77 30.16 7.09
N VAL A 8 -10.26 29.19 7.87
CA VAL A 8 -10.66 27.87 7.35
C VAL A 8 -11.74 28.03 6.27
N GLU A 9 -12.64 28.98 6.47
CA GLU A 9 -13.73 29.34 5.59
C GLU A 9 -13.23 29.83 4.23
N SER A 10 -12.24 30.74 4.19
CA SER A 10 -11.68 31.25 2.93
C SER A 10 -10.91 30.17 2.17
N ILE A 11 -10.20 29.29 2.89
CA ILE A 11 -9.48 28.16 2.29
C ILE A 11 -10.48 27.15 1.70
N CYS A 12 -11.53 26.78 2.44
CA CYS A 12 -12.56 25.89 1.93
C CYS A 12 -13.33 26.49 0.75
N ALA A 13 -13.50 27.81 0.68
CA ALA A 13 -14.09 28.49 -0.47
C ALA A 13 -13.21 28.33 -1.71
N ALA A 14 -11.92 28.64 -1.61
CA ALA A 14 -10.96 28.46 -2.71
C ALA A 14 -10.87 26.99 -3.16
N LEU A 15 -10.89 26.03 -2.23
CA LEU A 15 -10.89 24.60 -2.58
C LEU A 15 -12.14 24.18 -3.37
N ARG A 16 -13.30 24.77 -3.08
CA ARG A 16 -14.53 24.48 -3.85
C ARG A 16 -14.44 24.98 -5.28
N GLU A 17 -13.82 26.15 -5.51
CA GLU A 17 -13.57 26.67 -6.86
C GLU A 17 -12.67 25.70 -7.67
N GLN A 18 -11.77 24.99 -6.99
CA GLN A 18 -10.94 23.94 -7.59
C GLN A 18 -11.63 22.55 -7.64
N GLY A 19 -12.92 22.47 -7.35
CA GLY A 19 -13.71 21.23 -7.40
C GLY A 19 -13.65 20.35 -6.15
N CYS A 20 -12.97 20.78 -5.08
CA CYS A 20 -12.92 20.06 -3.81
C CYS A 20 -14.04 20.51 -2.86
N GLN A 21 -15.08 19.68 -2.73
CA GLN A 21 -16.25 19.96 -1.87
C GLN A 21 -15.97 19.67 -0.39
N VAL A 22 -15.21 20.55 0.26
CA VAL A 22 -14.94 20.48 1.71
C VAL A 22 -15.73 21.56 2.44
N ALA A 23 -16.38 21.20 3.55
CA ALA A 23 -17.05 22.17 4.42
C ALA A 23 -16.19 22.47 5.67
N PRO A 24 -16.16 23.73 6.15
CA PRO A 24 -15.37 24.12 7.32
C PRO A 24 -15.69 23.30 8.58
N ARG A 25 -16.97 22.96 8.79
CA ARG A 25 -17.41 22.11 9.90
C ARG A 25 -16.80 20.71 9.82
N THR A 26 -16.81 20.11 8.63
CA THR A 26 -16.26 18.77 8.39
C THR A 26 -14.75 18.77 8.58
N TYR A 27 -14.05 19.80 8.11
CA TYR A 27 -12.61 19.98 8.36
C TYR A 27 -12.30 20.08 9.85
N ARG A 28 -13.02 20.92 10.60
CA ARG A 28 -12.82 21.07 12.06
C ARG A 28 -13.14 19.78 12.82
N ALA A 29 -14.16 19.03 12.40
CA ALA A 29 -14.46 17.72 12.96
C ALA A 29 -13.32 16.74 12.71
N TRP A 30 -12.88 16.62 11.45
CA TRP A 30 -11.74 15.78 11.05
C TRP A 30 -10.46 16.12 11.81
N LEU A 31 -10.17 17.41 12.01
CA LEU A 31 -8.99 17.87 12.75
C LEU A 31 -8.98 17.38 14.21
N ARG A 32 -10.14 17.16 14.81
CA ARG A 32 -10.28 16.66 16.19
C ARG A 32 -10.41 15.14 16.25
N THR A 33 -10.64 14.47 15.13
CA THR A 33 -10.78 13.02 15.08
C THR A 33 -9.41 12.37 15.28
N PRO A 34 -9.24 11.50 16.29
CA PRO A 34 -7.97 10.80 16.46
C PRO A 34 -7.71 9.86 15.29
N ALA A 35 -6.43 9.57 15.04
CA ALA A 35 -6.06 8.54 14.09
C ALA A 35 -6.65 7.19 14.51
N SER A 36 -7.08 6.39 13.53
CA SER A 36 -7.58 5.04 13.82
C SER A 36 -6.45 4.16 14.36
N ASP A 37 -6.79 3.17 15.18
CA ASP A 37 -5.81 2.22 15.74
C ASP A 37 -4.97 1.55 14.65
N ARG A 38 -5.59 1.28 13.50
CA ARG A 38 -4.90 0.75 12.31
C ARG A 38 -3.87 1.75 11.77
N ALA A 39 -4.22 3.03 11.67
CA ALA A 39 -3.29 4.05 11.20
C ALA A 39 -2.11 4.23 12.16
N VAL A 40 -2.36 4.18 13.48
CA VAL A 40 -1.31 4.25 14.50
C VAL A 40 -0.37 3.05 14.42
N THR A 41 -0.92 1.84 14.34
CA THR A 41 -0.11 0.61 14.24
C THR A 41 0.66 0.52 12.91
N ASP A 42 0.03 0.91 11.80
CA ASP A 42 0.71 1.00 10.50
C ASP A 42 1.84 2.02 10.53
N ALA A 43 1.63 3.20 11.15
CA ALA A 43 2.65 4.24 11.25
C ALA A 43 3.88 3.76 12.03
N ALA A 44 3.70 2.98 13.10
CA ALA A 44 4.81 2.38 13.84
C ALA A 44 5.67 1.44 12.94
N ILE A 45 5.01 0.60 12.14
CA ILE A 45 5.71 -0.30 11.21
C ILE A 45 6.40 0.50 10.10
N VAL A 46 5.72 1.48 9.52
CA VAL A 46 6.29 2.36 8.48
C VAL A 46 7.51 3.10 8.99
N ASN A 47 7.47 3.61 10.23
CA ASN A 47 8.62 4.27 10.83
C ASN A 47 9.85 3.34 10.89
N VAL A 48 9.66 2.08 11.30
CA VAL A 48 10.72 1.07 11.29
C VAL A 48 11.23 0.82 9.88
N LEU A 49 10.34 0.67 8.90
CA LEU A 49 10.71 0.46 7.49
C LEU A 49 11.54 1.64 6.93
N ARG A 50 11.16 2.87 7.22
CA ARG A 50 11.91 4.08 6.82
C ARG A 50 13.27 4.15 7.50
N ALA A 51 13.36 3.78 8.77
CA ALA A 51 14.62 3.71 9.50
C ALA A 51 15.58 2.66 8.90
N LEU A 52 15.08 1.58 8.29
CA LEU A 52 15.93 0.64 7.55
C LEU A 52 16.52 1.29 6.28
N THR A 53 15.76 2.15 5.61
CA THR A 53 16.20 2.81 4.36
C THR A 53 17.21 3.92 4.59
N SER A 54 17.08 4.69 5.68
CA SER A 54 17.91 5.89 5.91
C SER A 54 18.75 5.86 7.19
N GLY A 55 18.63 4.83 8.02
CA GLY A 55 19.18 4.79 9.38
C GLY A 55 20.41 3.90 9.57
N GLY A 56 21.18 3.61 8.52
CA GLY A 56 22.48 2.95 8.63
C GLY A 56 23.65 3.95 8.79
N PRO A 57 24.87 3.46 9.10
CA PRO A 57 26.06 4.30 9.21
C PRO A 57 26.29 5.13 7.94
N GLY A 58 26.47 6.44 8.09
CA GLY A 58 26.65 7.38 6.97
C GLY A 58 25.41 7.57 6.09
N GLY A 59 24.20 7.34 6.63
CA GLY A 59 22.94 7.51 5.89
C GLY A 59 22.64 6.42 4.87
N ARG A 60 23.41 5.32 4.90
CA ARG A 60 23.22 4.19 3.99
C ARG A 60 22.04 3.31 4.43
N PRO A 61 21.33 2.69 3.47
CA PRO A 61 20.33 1.66 3.80
C PRO A 61 20.95 0.49 4.54
N ARG A 62 20.23 -0.05 5.52
CA ARG A 62 20.63 -1.28 6.21
C ARG A 62 20.40 -2.52 5.33
N PRO A 63 21.11 -3.64 5.56
CA PRO A 63 20.96 -4.85 4.75
C PRO A 63 19.53 -5.41 4.70
N GLU A 64 18.74 -5.18 5.75
CA GLU A 64 17.35 -5.64 5.87
C GLU A 64 16.41 -5.02 4.82
N VAL A 65 16.81 -3.92 4.17
CA VAL A 65 16.06 -3.34 3.05
C VAL A 65 15.90 -4.34 1.90
N MET A 66 16.81 -5.31 1.78
CA MET A 66 16.72 -6.40 0.79
C MET A 66 15.69 -7.47 1.16
N TYR A 67 15.12 -7.44 2.36
CA TYR A 67 14.19 -8.47 2.80
C TYR A 67 12.84 -8.33 2.12
N GLY A 68 12.39 -9.42 1.49
CA GLY A 68 11.01 -9.51 1.03
C GLY A 68 10.05 -9.77 2.19
N ARG A 69 8.74 -9.65 1.91
CA ARG A 69 7.62 -9.85 2.86
C ARG A 69 7.87 -10.95 3.90
N ARG A 70 8.25 -12.16 3.47
CA ARG A 70 8.44 -13.31 4.37
C ARG A 70 9.56 -13.06 5.40
N LYS A 71 10.73 -12.61 4.93
CA LYS A 71 11.88 -12.32 5.81
C LYS A 71 11.59 -11.11 6.69
N MET A 72 10.98 -10.06 6.12
CA MET A 72 10.61 -8.85 6.85
C MET A 72 9.60 -9.15 7.97
N THR A 73 8.57 -9.96 7.71
CA THR A 73 7.60 -10.35 8.74
C THR A 73 8.26 -11.07 9.92
N ALA A 74 9.18 -11.99 9.63
CA ALA A 74 9.92 -12.69 10.68
C ALA A 74 10.89 -11.77 11.44
N TRP A 75 11.51 -10.82 10.73
CA TRP A 75 12.41 -9.84 11.32
C TRP A 75 11.66 -8.88 12.26
N LEU A 76 10.54 -8.30 11.82
CA LEU A 76 9.70 -7.41 12.64
C LEU A 76 9.23 -8.09 13.93
N ARG A 77 8.83 -9.37 13.85
CA ARG A 77 8.43 -10.15 15.03
C ARG A 77 9.54 -10.29 16.06
N ARG A 78 10.81 -10.42 15.63
CA ARG A 78 11.97 -10.49 16.52
C ARG A 78 12.39 -9.13 17.07
N HIS A 79 11.99 -8.04 16.44
CA HIS A 79 12.42 -6.67 16.77
C HIS A 79 11.30 -5.85 17.41
N GLY A 80 10.48 -6.47 18.25
CA GLY A 80 9.49 -5.76 19.08
C GLY A 80 8.13 -5.51 18.44
N LEU A 81 7.85 -6.08 17.26
CA LEU A 81 6.54 -6.03 16.61
C LEU A 81 5.96 -7.44 16.44
N PRO A 82 5.64 -8.16 17.53
CA PRO A 82 4.98 -9.46 17.46
C PRO A 82 3.57 -9.32 16.85
N GLY A 83 3.07 -10.38 16.22
CA GLY A 83 1.68 -10.43 15.74
C GLY A 83 1.38 -9.73 14.41
N VAL A 84 2.34 -9.01 13.80
CA VAL A 84 2.09 -8.38 12.49
C VAL A 84 1.78 -9.43 11.42
N SER A 85 0.68 -9.24 10.70
CA SER A 85 0.26 -10.12 9.62
C SER A 85 1.17 -9.96 8.39
N LYS A 86 1.42 -11.06 7.66
CA LYS A 86 2.20 -11.02 6.42
C LYS A 86 1.58 -10.07 5.37
N HIS A 87 0.27 -9.87 5.40
CA HIS A 87 -0.46 -9.01 4.46
C HIS A 87 -0.32 -7.53 4.82
N THR A 88 -0.29 -7.20 6.11
CA THR A 88 0.02 -5.86 6.61
C THR A 88 1.44 -5.47 6.18
N VAL A 89 2.43 -6.33 6.43
CA VAL A 89 3.82 -6.08 6.01
C VAL A 89 3.90 -5.88 4.50
N ASP A 90 3.27 -6.74 3.71
CA ASP A 90 3.29 -6.68 2.25
C ASP A 90 2.69 -5.37 1.71
N ARG A 91 1.56 -4.93 2.27
CA ARG A 91 0.92 -3.67 1.90
C ARG A 91 1.81 -2.47 2.26
N LEU A 92 2.32 -2.42 3.49
CA LEU A 92 3.14 -1.30 3.95
C LEU A 92 4.47 -1.21 3.19
N MET A 93 5.12 -2.36 2.94
CA MET A 93 6.31 -2.40 2.09
C MET A 93 6.04 -1.84 0.69
N ARG A 94 4.89 -2.16 0.06
CA ARG A 94 4.52 -1.58 -1.24
C ARG A 94 4.28 -0.08 -1.16
N GLN A 95 3.62 0.41 -0.11
CA GLN A 95 3.38 1.85 0.09
C GLN A 95 4.69 2.63 0.24
N GLU A 96 5.69 2.03 0.91
CA GLU A 96 7.03 2.61 1.08
C GLU A 96 7.99 2.29 -0.08
N GLY A 97 7.50 1.67 -1.17
CA GLY A 97 8.33 1.32 -2.34
C GLY A 97 9.37 0.23 -2.09
N MET A 98 9.38 -0.42 -0.93
CA MET A 98 10.33 -1.47 -0.57
C MET A 98 9.97 -2.79 -1.25
N ARG A 99 10.98 -3.43 -1.86
CA ARG A 99 10.85 -4.73 -2.50
C ARG A 99 11.98 -5.63 -2.05
N GLY A 100 11.63 -6.87 -1.74
CA GLY A 100 12.65 -7.88 -1.46
C GLY A 100 13.51 -8.15 -2.68
N LEU A 101 14.81 -8.29 -2.47
CA LEU A 101 15.72 -8.70 -3.54
C LEU A 101 15.44 -10.15 -3.94
N VAL A 102 15.24 -10.39 -5.23
CA VAL A 102 15.09 -11.71 -5.81
C VAL A 102 16.28 -11.96 -6.74
N ARG A 103 16.96 -13.10 -6.58
CA ARG A 103 17.96 -13.54 -7.55
C ARG A 103 17.26 -14.03 -8.81
N GLY A 104 17.68 -13.51 -9.97
CA GLY A 104 17.16 -13.90 -11.28
C GLY A 104 15.90 -13.14 -11.72
N ARG A 105 15.46 -13.44 -12.94
CA ARG A 105 14.23 -12.86 -13.52
C ARG A 105 13.01 -13.50 -12.89
N ARG A 106 11.98 -12.70 -12.59
CA ARG A 106 10.67 -13.24 -12.20
C ARG A 106 10.13 -14.14 -13.31
N THR A 107 9.94 -15.43 -13.02
CA THR A 107 9.40 -16.39 -13.99
C THR A 107 8.02 -15.94 -14.44
N ARG A 108 7.86 -15.74 -15.75
CA ARG A 108 6.55 -15.54 -16.37
C ARG A 108 6.05 -16.91 -16.81
N THR A 109 5.22 -17.53 -15.99
CA THR A 109 4.66 -18.87 -16.27
C THR A 109 3.66 -18.85 -17.42
N THR A 110 2.90 -17.76 -17.59
CA THR A 110 1.91 -17.60 -18.65
C THR A 110 2.36 -16.56 -19.67
N VAL A 111 2.77 -17.06 -20.84
CA VAL A 111 3.01 -16.25 -22.03
C VAL A 111 1.82 -16.47 -22.97
N PRO A 112 1.03 -15.42 -23.31
CA PRO A 112 -0.04 -15.56 -24.29
C PRO A 112 0.55 -15.95 -25.65
N ALA A 113 -0.15 -16.81 -26.38
CA ALA A 113 0.25 -17.17 -27.73
C ALA A 113 0.28 -15.91 -28.63
N LYS A 114 1.31 -15.81 -29.48
CA LYS A 114 1.59 -14.62 -30.33
C LYS A 114 0.42 -14.25 -31.27
N HIS A 115 -0.35 -15.25 -31.67
CA HIS A 115 -1.60 -15.12 -32.41
C HIS A 115 -2.58 -16.03 -31.67
N GLY A 116 -3.67 -15.47 -31.12
CA GLY A 116 -4.58 -16.12 -30.19
C GLY A 116 -4.86 -17.58 -30.57
N GLY A 117 -4.06 -18.49 -29.99
CA GLY A 117 -3.92 -19.85 -30.50
C GLY A 117 -5.29 -20.48 -30.57
N VAL A 118 -5.60 -21.10 -31.71
CA VAL A 118 -6.86 -21.82 -31.90
C VAL A 118 -6.96 -22.84 -30.76
N ARG A 119 -7.86 -22.56 -29.81
CA ARG A 119 -8.14 -23.49 -28.72
C ARG A 119 -8.77 -24.72 -29.35
N ALA A 120 -8.34 -25.92 -28.94
CA ALA A 120 -9.01 -27.14 -29.35
C ALA A 120 -10.51 -27.02 -29.00
N GLY A 121 -11.38 -27.36 -29.95
CA GLY A 121 -12.81 -27.39 -29.72
C GLY A 121 -13.17 -28.40 -28.64
N ASP A 122 -14.22 -28.13 -27.87
CA ASP A 122 -14.72 -29.09 -26.88
C ASP A 122 -15.40 -30.25 -27.60
N LEU A 123 -14.69 -31.37 -27.77
CA LEU A 123 -15.19 -32.57 -28.45
C LEU A 123 -16.37 -33.23 -27.71
N LEU A 124 -16.59 -32.85 -26.45
CA LEU A 124 -17.67 -33.36 -25.61
C LEU A 124 -18.92 -32.49 -25.65
N ASN A 125 -18.91 -31.36 -26.38
CA ASN A 125 -20.04 -30.41 -26.51
C ASN A 125 -20.72 -30.08 -25.16
N ARG A 126 -19.95 -29.78 -24.12
CA ARG A 126 -20.48 -29.50 -22.78
C ARG A 126 -21.01 -28.08 -22.70
N ASP A 127 -22.14 -27.92 -22.01
CA ASP A 127 -22.70 -26.62 -21.70
C ASP A 127 -22.08 -26.07 -20.40
N PHE A 128 -21.33 -24.97 -20.54
CA PHE A 128 -20.72 -24.23 -19.43
C PHE A 128 -21.51 -22.96 -19.07
N ALA A 129 -22.70 -22.77 -19.62
CA ALA A 129 -23.56 -21.64 -19.27
C ALA A 129 -24.04 -21.78 -17.82
N ALA A 130 -23.73 -20.77 -17.00
CA ALA A 130 -24.30 -20.65 -15.66
C ALA A 130 -25.66 -19.91 -15.75
N PRO A 131 -26.74 -20.44 -15.15
CA PRO A 131 -28.06 -19.81 -15.22
C PRO A 131 -28.17 -18.49 -14.44
N HIS A 132 -27.28 -18.25 -13.47
CA HIS A 132 -27.15 -16.98 -12.76
C HIS A 132 -25.72 -16.81 -12.24
N PRO A 133 -25.24 -15.57 -12.09
CA PRO A 133 -23.97 -15.30 -11.42
C PRO A 133 -24.06 -15.64 -9.93
N ASN A 134 -22.92 -16.03 -9.35
CA ASN A 134 -22.75 -16.20 -7.90
C ASN A 134 -22.44 -14.86 -7.22
#